data_AF-B5YN05-F1
#
_entry.id   AF-B5YN05-F1
#
_cell.length_a   1.000
_cell.length_b   1.000
_cell.length_c   1.000
_cell.angle_alpha   90.00
_cell.angle_beta   90.00
_cell.angle_gamma   90.00
#
_symmetry.space_group_name_H-M   'P 1'
#
loop_
_entity.id
_entity.type
_entity.pdbx_description
1 polymer ?
#
loop_
_entity_poly.entity_id
_entity_poly.type
_entity_poly.pdbx_seq_one_letter_code
_entity_poly.pdbx_strand_id
1 'polypeptide(L)'
;NLNHITLVNFLRRVESEYNASNKYHNNIHAADVLQTLHSLLSMAVDGITSVLSKIDVFSLLLAAVSHDIAHPGTNNLYQVHALTDLAVIYNDKSVLENMHASKASQVILGTSNANVFESLSPKDSALVRTRMIQAILNTDMSHHFASVSFVDDLVSQLKEEGVDWSDIERTDDIANSISNFMLHLADISNPTKTSELAIYWAECALSEFFVQDDMEIEKNLPISPLCDRNETNLASSQRDFITFVVRPSFDVLGKIIPRVYDEVLPLIDANLKYWESQC
;
A
#
# COMPACT_ATOMS: atom_id res chain seq x y z
N ASN A 1 24.78 5.62 -4.76
CA ASN A 1 25.64 4.89 -5.71
C ASN A 1 25.10 3.49 -5.97
N LEU A 2 23.84 3.38 -6.41
CA LEU A 2 23.23 2.08 -6.73
C LEU A 2 23.78 1.59 -8.07
N ASN A 3 24.23 0.34 -8.11
CA ASN A 3 24.64 -0.30 -9.36
C ASN A 3 23.39 -0.60 -10.19
N HIS A 4 23.35 -0.08 -11.42
CA HIS A 4 22.21 -0.25 -12.34
C HIS A 4 21.88 -1.72 -12.64
N ILE A 5 22.89 -2.56 -12.82
CA ILE A 5 22.71 -4.00 -13.08
C ILE A 5 22.09 -4.67 -11.85
N THR A 6 22.59 -4.35 -10.65
CA THR A 6 22.02 -4.86 -9.39
C THR A 6 20.57 -4.46 -9.21
N LEU A 7 20.23 -3.20 -9.52
CA LEU A 7 18.84 -2.72 -9.45
C LEU A 7 17.92 -3.45 -10.44
N VAL A 8 18.34 -3.63 -11.70
CA VAL A 8 17.56 -4.37 -12.70
C VAL A 8 17.36 -5.83 -12.30
N ASN A 9 18.40 -6.48 -11.76
CA ASN A 9 18.29 -7.86 -11.28
C ASN A 9 17.33 -7.97 -10.09
N PHE A 10 17.39 -7.02 -9.15
CA PHE A 10 16.45 -6.92 -8.04
C PHE A 10 15.01 -6.81 -8.54
N LEU A 11 14.73 -5.84 -9.41
CA LEU A 11 13.37 -5.60 -9.93
C LEU A 11 12.82 -6.82 -10.68
N ARG A 12 13.64 -7.45 -11.54
CA ARG A 12 13.24 -8.69 -12.25
C ARG A 12 12.94 -9.84 -11.30
N ARG A 13 13.69 -9.95 -10.21
CA ARG A 13 13.47 -11.01 -9.23
C ARG A 13 12.22 -10.76 -8.40
N VAL A 14 11.99 -9.51 -7.99
CA VAL A 14 10.72 -9.11 -7.36
C VAL A 14 9.54 -9.42 -8.28
N GLU A 15 9.60 -8.98 -9.54
CA GLU A 15 8.55 -9.25 -10.54
C GLU A 15 8.29 -10.76 -10.71
N SER A 16 9.34 -11.59 -10.74
CA SER A 16 9.18 -13.04 -10.92
C SER A 16 8.53 -13.76 -9.73
N GLU A 17 8.47 -13.13 -8.56
CA GLU A 17 7.82 -13.68 -7.36
C GLU A 17 6.35 -13.23 -7.25
N TYR A 18 5.89 -12.27 -8.07
CA TYR A 18 4.46 -11.97 -8.19
C TYR A 18 3.76 -13.04 -9.02
N ASN A 19 2.60 -13.48 -8.55
CA ASN A 19 1.79 -14.44 -9.29
C ASN A 19 0.96 -13.74 -10.38
N ALA A 20 1.36 -13.89 -11.64
CA ALA A 20 0.65 -13.30 -12.78
C ALA A 20 -0.77 -13.87 -13.00
N SER A 21 -1.16 -14.96 -12.32
CA SER A 21 -2.54 -15.46 -12.38
C SER A 21 -3.51 -14.71 -11.47
N ASN A 22 -3.01 -14.00 -10.46
CA ASN A 22 -3.82 -13.16 -9.58
C ASN A 22 -4.48 -12.04 -10.40
N LYS A 23 -5.75 -11.75 -10.13
CA LYS A 23 -6.52 -10.76 -10.90
C LYS A 23 -6.16 -9.33 -10.49
N TYR A 24 -5.84 -9.13 -9.22
CA TYR A 24 -5.49 -7.84 -8.64
C TYR A 24 -4.06 -7.84 -8.09
N HIS A 25 -3.74 -8.66 -7.07
CA HIS A 25 -2.44 -8.62 -6.38
C HIS A 25 -1.34 -9.32 -7.21
N ASN A 26 -0.92 -8.68 -8.30
CA ASN A 26 0.11 -9.13 -9.24
C ASN A 26 1.16 -8.01 -9.49
N ASN A 27 2.12 -8.25 -10.40
CA ASN A 27 3.20 -7.30 -10.68
C ASN A 27 2.70 -5.95 -11.25
N ILE A 28 1.54 -5.92 -11.91
CA ILE A 28 0.97 -4.68 -12.44
C ILE A 28 0.43 -3.80 -11.31
N HIS A 29 -0.21 -4.40 -10.30
CA HIS A 29 -0.63 -3.67 -9.10
C HIS A 29 0.58 -3.07 -8.36
N ALA A 30 1.64 -3.86 -8.16
CA ALA A 30 2.88 -3.36 -7.56
C ALA A 30 3.50 -2.19 -8.34
N ALA A 31 3.44 -2.22 -9.68
CA ALA A 31 3.88 -1.11 -10.52
C ALA A 31 3.00 0.13 -10.39
N ASP A 32 1.67 -0.04 -10.27
CA ASP A 32 0.70 1.05 -10.04
C ASP A 32 0.96 1.74 -8.70
N VAL A 33 1.16 0.97 -7.63
CA VAL A 33 1.47 1.49 -6.29
C VAL A 33 2.80 2.24 -6.29
N LEU A 34 3.85 1.68 -6.89
CA LEU A 34 5.16 2.33 -7.02
C LEU A 34 5.06 3.67 -7.76
N GLN A 35 4.36 3.69 -8.90
CA GLN A 35 4.21 4.89 -9.71
C GLN A 35 3.35 5.95 -9.01
N THR A 36 2.29 5.52 -8.32
CA THR A 36 1.41 6.40 -7.54
C THR A 36 2.19 7.04 -6.40
N LEU A 37 2.93 6.24 -5.63
CA LEU A 37 3.77 6.74 -4.56
C LEU A 37 4.80 7.75 -5.07
N HIS A 38 5.47 7.46 -6.19
CA HIS A 38 6.40 8.40 -6.83
C HIS A 38 5.71 9.72 -7.19
N SER A 39 4.49 9.66 -7.70
CA SER A 39 3.69 10.84 -8.05
C SER A 39 3.35 11.67 -6.81
N LEU A 40 2.89 11.03 -5.72
CA LEU A 40 2.60 11.69 -4.44
C LEU A 40 3.85 12.36 -3.86
N LEU A 41 4.99 11.67 -3.83
CA LEU A 41 6.27 12.23 -3.41
C LEU A 41 6.69 13.44 -4.26
N SER A 42 6.40 13.41 -5.56
CA SER A 42 6.71 14.51 -6.49
C SER A 42 5.73 15.69 -6.38
N MET A 43 4.49 15.44 -5.96
CA MET A 43 3.54 16.50 -5.63
C MET A 43 3.89 17.22 -4.32
N ALA A 44 4.56 16.51 -3.42
CA ALA A 44 4.86 16.98 -2.07
C ALA A 44 6.21 17.73 -1.94
N VAL A 45 6.86 18.09 -3.05
CA VAL A 45 8.23 18.65 -3.06
C VAL A 45 8.40 19.88 -2.17
N ASP A 46 7.35 20.69 -2.00
CA ASP A 46 7.43 21.91 -1.20
C ASP A 46 7.30 21.67 0.33
N GLY A 47 6.95 20.46 0.78
CA GLY A 47 6.69 20.18 2.21
C GLY A 47 7.14 18.82 2.74
N ILE A 48 7.38 17.81 1.89
CA ILE A 48 7.79 16.48 2.37
C ILE A 48 9.30 16.29 2.45
N THR A 49 10.06 17.12 1.74
CA THR A 49 11.53 17.06 1.76
C THR A 49 12.11 17.49 3.11
N SER A 50 11.35 18.20 3.95
CA SER A 50 11.71 18.49 5.35
C SER A 50 11.53 17.26 6.25
N VAL A 51 10.59 16.37 5.94
CA VAL A 51 10.25 15.18 6.74
C VAL A 51 11.02 13.93 6.29
N LEU A 52 11.05 13.65 4.99
CA LEU A 52 11.59 12.40 4.46
C LEU A 52 13.03 12.58 3.94
N SER A 53 13.95 11.82 4.51
CA SER A 53 15.31 11.75 4.01
C SER A 53 15.39 10.90 2.73
N LYS A 54 16.54 10.97 2.03
CA LYS A 54 16.82 10.09 0.88
C LYS A 54 16.76 8.59 1.25
N ILE A 55 17.09 8.25 2.49
CA ILE A 55 17.00 6.87 2.99
C ILE A 55 15.54 6.46 3.18
N ASP A 56 14.70 7.35 3.73
CA ASP A 56 13.28 7.08 3.91
C ASP A 56 12.59 6.88 2.54
N VAL A 57 12.83 7.80 1.60
CA VAL A 57 12.30 7.70 0.22
C VAL A 57 12.78 6.42 -0.47
N PHE A 58 14.08 6.09 -0.38
CA PHE A 58 14.59 4.86 -0.98
C PHE A 58 13.94 3.62 -0.38
N SER A 59 13.78 3.58 0.95
CA SER A 59 13.12 2.47 1.66
C SER A 59 11.68 2.30 1.21
N LEU A 60 10.96 3.41 1.01
CA LEU A 60 9.56 3.42 0.63
C LEU A 60 9.34 2.94 -0.81
N LEU A 61 10.23 3.29 -1.73
CA LEU A 61 10.19 2.78 -3.11
C LEU A 61 10.47 1.27 -3.16
N LEU A 62 11.38 0.76 -2.32
CA LEU A 62 11.61 -0.68 -2.20
C LEU A 62 10.40 -1.41 -1.58
N ALA A 63 9.77 -0.80 -0.58
CA ALA A 63 8.55 -1.32 0.01
C ALA A 63 7.42 -1.37 -1.04
N ALA A 64 7.16 -0.27 -1.74
CA ALA A 64 6.09 -0.18 -2.75
C ALA A 64 6.17 -1.28 -3.82
N VAL A 65 7.36 -1.50 -4.40
CA VAL A 65 7.51 -2.54 -5.43
C VAL A 65 7.39 -3.96 -4.87
N SER A 66 7.53 -4.16 -3.56
CA SER A 66 7.58 -5.47 -2.92
C SER A 66 6.44 -5.76 -1.93
N HIS A 67 5.50 -4.83 -1.74
CA HIS A 67 4.55 -4.89 -0.63
C HIS A 67 3.61 -6.09 -0.69
N ASP A 68 3.34 -6.62 -1.88
CA ASP A 68 2.50 -7.79 -2.15
C ASP A 68 3.26 -8.96 -2.79
N ILE A 69 4.59 -8.97 -2.69
CA ILE A 69 5.42 -10.00 -3.32
C ILE A 69 5.01 -11.41 -2.84
N ALA A 70 4.80 -12.34 -3.77
CA ALA A 70 4.29 -13.70 -3.51
C ALA A 70 2.86 -13.78 -2.93
N HIS A 71 2.01 -12.78 -3.15
CA HIS A 71 0.59 -12.83 -2.76
C HIS A 71 -0.15 -14.07 -3.30
N PRO A 72 -0.88 -14.83 -2.45
CA PRO A 72 -1.52 -16.08 -2.85
C PRO A 72 -2.89 -15.89 -3.53
N GLY A 73 -3.36 -14.64 -3.66
CA GLY A 73 -4.69 -14.31 -4.20
C GLY A 73 -5.83 -14.50 -3.20
N THR A 74 -5.51 -14.57 -1.91
CA THR A 74 -6.47 -14.70 -0.80
C THR A 74 -6.06 -13.80 0.34
N ASN A 75 -7.02 -13.26 1.09
CA ASN A 75 -6.78 -12.28 2.16
C ASN A 75 -6.35 -12.92 3.51
N ASN A 76 -5.93 -12.08 4.46
CA ASN A 76 -5.52 -12.52 5.81
C ASN A 76 -6.60 -13.34 6.53
N LEU A 77 -7.90 -13.03 6.36
CA LEU A 77 -8.99 -13.75 7.01
C LEU A 77 -9.09 -15.20 6.51
N TYR A 78 -8.94 -15.41 5.19
CA TYR A 78 -8.84 -16.75 4.62
C TYR A 78 -7.65 -17.51 5.19
N GLN A 79 -6.46 -16.89 5.28
CA GLN A 79 -5.26 -17.55 5.82
C GLN A 79 -5.50 -18.09 7.23
N VAL A 80 -6.18 -17.31 8.08
CA VAL A 80 -6.53 -17.66 9.46
C VAL A 80 -7.60 -18.75 9.51
N HIS A 81 -8.72 -18.58 8.79
CA HIS A 81 -9.81 -19.57 8.77
C HIS A 81 -9.35 -20.92 8.24
N ALA A 82 -8.50 -20.93 7.21
CA ALA A 82 -7.94 -22.13 6.61
C ALA A 82 -6.80 -22.75 7.44
N LEU A 83 -6.36 -22.09 8.54
CA LEU A 83 -5.23 -22.51 9.38
C LEU A 83 -3.99 -22.84 8.55
N THR A 84 -3.68 -21.98 7.58
CA THR A 84 -2.52 -22.16 6.72
C THR A 84 -1.21 -22.11 7.51
N ASP A 85 -0.14 -22.69 6.96
CA ASP A 85 1.19 -22.61 7.57
C ASP A 85 1.62 -21.15 7.83
N LEU A 86 1.25 -20.22 6.93
CA LEU A 86 1.54 -18.79 7.11
C LEU A 86 0.83 -18.23 8.34
N ALA A 87 -0.47 -18.52 8.51
CA ALA A 87 -1.23 -18.06 9.67
C ALA A 87 -0.64 -18.60 10.98
N VAL A 88 -0.24 -19.87 11.00
CA VAL A 88 0.42 -20.49 12.16
C VAL A 88 1.79 -19.85 12.45
N ILE A 89 2.62 -19.64 11.42
CA ILE A 89 3.96 -19.02 11.56
C ILE A 89 3.84 -17.61 12.13
N TYR A 90 2.89 -16.82 11.64
CA TYR A 90 2.72 -15.41 12.01
C TYR A 90 1.69 -15.18 13.12
N ASN A 91 1.16 -16.27 13.71
CA ASN A 91 0.20 -16.23 14.81
C ASN A 91 -0.99 -15.30 14.53
N ASP A 92 -1.55 -15.40 13.33
CA ASP A 92 -2.70 -14.63 12.84
C ASP A 92 -2.50 -13.10 12.84
N LYS A 93 -1.26 -12.60 12.90
CA LYS A 93 -0.94 -11.17 12.88
C LYS A 93 -0.30 -10.76 11.55
N SER A 94 -1.00 -9.91 10.80
CA SER A 94 -0.53 -9.34 9.52
C SER A 94 0.15 -10.41 8.66
N VAL A 95 -0.58 -11.51 8.42
CA VAL A 95 -0.02 -12.80 7.99
C VAL A 95 0.67 -12.65 6.64
N LEU A 96 -0.01 -12.00 5.70
CA LEU A 96 0.49 -11.75 4.36
C LEU A 96 1.57 -10.69 4.36
N GLU A 97 1.41 -9.59 5.08
CA GLU A 97 2.37 -8.49 5.11
C GLU A 97 3.72 -8.93 5.72
N ASN A 98 3.68 -9.78 6.75
CA ASN A 98 4.90 -10.42 7.27
C ASN A 98 5.56 -11.35 6.24
N MET A 99 4.76 -12.10 5.47
CA MET A 99 5.24 -12.96 4.40
C MET A 99 5.88 -12.14 3.27
N HIS A 100 5.25 -11.05 2.83
CA HIS A 100 5.77 -10.12 1.83
C HIS A 100 7.08 -9.48 2.28
N ALA A 101 7.14 -8.95 3.50
CA ALA A 101 8.36 -8.35 4.06
C ALA A 101 9.51 -9.36 4.19
N SER A 102 9.21 -10.60 4.58
CA SER A 102 10.16 -11.71 4.62
C SER A 102 10.66 -12.07 3.22
N LYS A 103 9.78 -12.17 2.24
CA LYS A 103 10.12 -12.50 0.86
C LYS A 103 10.93 -11.39 0.19
N ALA A 104 10.56 -10.13 0.35
CA ALA A 104 11.33 -8.97 -0.10
C ALA A 104 12.76 -9.00 0.46
N SER A 105 12.88 -9.30 1.76
CA SER A 105 14.17 -9.49 2.43
C SER A 105 15.01 -10.61 1.82
N GLN A 106 14.40 -11.77 1.52
CA GLN A 106 15.06 -12.90 0.90
C GLN A 106 15.51 -12.59 -0.54
N VAL A 107 14.73 -11.80 -1.28
CA VAL A 107 15.11 -11.37 -2.64
C VAL A 107 16.36 -10.48 -2.58
N ILE A 108 16.39 -9.51 -1.67
CA ILE A 108 17.52 -8.57 -1.53
C ILE A 108 18.76 -9.28 -0.99
N LEU A 109 18.63 -10.09 0.06
CA LEU A 109 19.78 -10.65 0.78
C LEU A 109 20.23 -12.03 0.24
N GLY A 110 19.34 -12.74 -0.46
CA GLY A 110 19.57 -14.12 -0.88
C GLY A 110 20.39 -14.28 -2.15
N THR A 111 20.72 -13.20 -2.88
CA THR A 111 21.58 -13.29 -4.07
C THR A 111 22.44 -12.04 -4.23
N SER A 112 23.75 -12.22 -4.35
CA SER A 112 24.72 -11.11 -4.40
C SER A 112 24.46 -10.13 -5.53
N ASN A 113 23.94 -10.60 -6.68
CA ASN A 113 23.68 -9.75 -7.85
C ASN A 113 22.36 -8.95 -7.79
N ALA A 114 21.56 -9.10 -6.72
CA ALA A 114 20.29 -8.38 -6.49
C ALA A 114 20.30 -7.57 -5.18
N ASN A 115 21.42 -7.55 -4.45
CA ASN A 115 21.53 -6.87 -3.18
C ASN A 115 21.64 -5.35 -3.36
N VAL A 116 20.50 -4.66 -3.42
CA VAL A 116 20.44 -3.20 -3.51
C VAL A 116 21.01 -2.46 -2.29
N PHE A 117 21.37 -3.16 -1.21
CA PHE A 117 22.04 -2.59 -0.03
C PHE A 117 23.57 -2.63 -0.13
N GLU A 118 24.15 -3.25 -1.16
CA GLU A 118 25.60 -3.50 -1.24
C GLU A 118 26.46 -2.22 -1.11
N SER A 119 25.97 -1.10 -1.66
CA SER A 119 26.69 0.18 -1.63
C SER A 119 26.44 1.03 -0.37
N LEU A 120 25.57 0.58 0.52
CA LEU A 120 25.18 1.32 1.73
C LEU A 120 26.10 0.96 2.91
N SER A 121 26.23 1.88 3.86
CA SER A 121 26.90 1.59 5.12
C SER A 121 26.09 0.54 5.91
N PRO A 122 26.71 -0.26 6.81
CA PRO A 122 25.96 -1.21 7.64
C PRO A 122 24.81 -0.56 8.42
N LYS A 123 25.00 0.69 8.88
CA LYS A 123 23.96 1.47 9.56
C LYS A 123 22.80 1.81 8.62
N ASP A 124 23.09 2.29 7.42
CA ASP A 124 22.06 2.66 6.44
C ASP A 124 21.33 1.42 5.91
N SER A 125 22.03 0.31 5.64
CA SER A 125 21.42 -0.96 5.26
C SER A 125 20.44 -1.48 6.31
N ALA A 126 20.82 -1.39 7.59
CA ALA A 126 19.94 -1.76 8.69
C ALA A 126 18.70 -0.84 8.76
N LEU A 127 18.91 0.47 8.62
CA LEU A 127 17.81 1.44 8.64
C LEU A 127 16.86 1.25 7.46
N VAL A 128 17.37 1.10 6.24
CA VAL A 128 16.56 0.85 5.03
C VAL A 128 15.72 -0.41 5.19
N ARG A 129 16.34 -1.49 5.68
CA ARG A 129 15.63 -2.75 5.94
C ARG A 129 14.50 -2.54 6.96
N THR A 130 14.77 -1.85 8.07
CA THR A 130 13.76 -1.58 9.11
C THR A 130 12.59 -0.76 8.55
N ARG A 131 12.87 0.33 7.84
CA ARG A 131 11.86 1.19 7.23
C ARG A 131 11.03 0.46 6.18
N MET A 132 11.67 -0.32 5.31
CA MET A 132 10.99 -1.11 4.29
C MET A 132 10.03 -2.14 4.92
N ILE A 133 10.49 -2.87 5.95
CA ILE A 133 9.65 -3.85 6.66
C ILE A 133 8.47 -3.15 7.34
N GLN A 134 8.71 -2.03 8.03
CA GLN A 134 7.65 -1.28 8.70
C GLN A 134 6.61 -0.75 7.71
N ALA A 135 7.05 -0.25 6.56
CA ALA A 135 6.15 0.24 5.52
C ALA A 135 5.27 -0.87 4.94
N ILE A 136 5.86 -2.04 4.61
CA ILE A 136 5.09 -3.20 4.13
C ILE A 136 4.09 -3.67 5.20
N LEU A 137 4.49 -3.77 6.47
CA LEU A 137 3.57 -4.18 7.54
C LEU A 137 2.40 -3.20 7.72
N ASN A 138 2.58 -1.92 7.38
CA ASN A 138 1.54 -0.91 7.53
C ASN A 138 0.58 -0.81 6.33
N THR A 139 0.75 -1.64 5.29
CA THR A 139 -0.29 -1.81 4.25
C THR A 139 -1.44 -2.70 4.72
N ASP A 140 -1.27 -3.43 5.83
CA ASP A 140 -2.36 -4.17 6.48
C ASP A 140 -3.50 -3.19 6.84
N MET A 141 -4.68 -3.43 6.24
CA MET A 141 -5.86 -2.59 6.42
C MET A 141 -6.33 -2.47 7.88
N SER A 142 -5.91 -3.37 8.79
CA SER A 142 -6.18 -3.25 10.22
C SER A 142 -5.50 -2.03 10.88
N HIS A 143 -4.47 -1.46 10.24
CA HIS A 143 -3.78 -0.24 10.68
C HIS A 143 -4.37 1.05 10.11
N HIS A 144 -5.26 0.95 9.11
CA HIS A 144 -5.75 2.09 8.32
C HIS A 144 -6.25 3.26 9.19
N PHE A 145 -7.27 3.04 10.03
CA PHE A 145 -7.91 4.13 10.79
C PHE A 145 -6.96 4.75 11.82
N ALA A 146 -6.08 3.95 12.43
CA ALA A 146 -5.08 4.46 13.36
C ALA A 146 -4.05 5.35 12.65
N SER A 147 -3.61 4.94 11.45
CA SER A 147 -2.69 5.74 10.63
C SER A 147 -3.31 7.06 10.17
N VAL A 148 -4.54 7.03 9.66
CA VAL A 148 -5.28 8.23 9.22
C VAL A 148 -5.48 9.19 10.39
N SER A 149 -5.94 8.71 11.56
CA SER A 149 -6.14 9.53 12.76
C SER A 149 -4.85 10.18 13.22
N PHE A 150 -3.75 9.41 13.29
CA PHE A 150 -2.46 9.94 13.72
C PHE A 150 -2.00 11.13 12.86
N VAL A 151 -2.11 11.00 11.53
CA VAL A 151 -1.69 12.08 10.62
C VAL A 151 -2.64 13.28 10.73
N ASP A 152 -3.95 13.05 10.85
CA ASP A 152 -4.91 14.14 11.01
C ASP A 152 -4.71 14.92 12.31
N ASP A 153 -4.46 14.21 13.41
CA ASP A 153 -4.16 14.79 14.73
C ASP A 153 -2.85 15.59 14.69
N LEU A 154 -1.80 15.04 14.06
CA LEU A 154 -0.51 15.71 13.88
C LEU A 154 -0.69 17.05 13.14
N VAL A 155 -1.40 17.04 12.01
CA VAL A 155 -1.60 18.25 11.21
C VAL A 155 -2.46 19.27 11.95
N SER A 156 -3.47 18.80 12.67
CA SER A 156 -4.32 19.67 13.50
C SER A 156 -3.53 20.35 14.61
N GLN A 157 -2.66 19.61 15.30
CA GLN A 157 -1.78 20.16 16.33
C GLN A 157 -0.82 21.21 15.77
N LEU A 158 -0.15 20.94 14.65
CA LEU A 158 0.77 21.90 14.02
C LEU A 158 0.06 23.21 13.67
N LYS A 159 -1.18 23.11 13.17
CA LYS A 159 -2.01 24.28 12.86
C LYS A 159 -2.38 25.09 14.12
N GLU A 160 -2.69 24.43 15.23
CA GLU A 160 -2.95 25.11 16.52
C GLU A 160 -1.71 25.82 17.05
N GLU A 161 -0.54 25.22 16.86
CA GLU A 161 0.75 25.81 17.23
C GLU A 161 1.23 26.92 16.26
N GLY A 162 0.53 27.10 15.13
CA GLY A 162 0.89 28.06 14.09
C GLY A 162 2.13 27.66 13.29
N VAL A 163 2.45 26.37 13.27
CA VAL A 163 3.57 25.78 12.53
C VAL A 163 3.08 25.30 11.16
N ASP A 164 3.72 25.77 10.09
CA ASP A 164 3.43 25.26 8.75
C ASP A 164 4.00 23.85 8.58
N TRP A 165 3.34 23.02 7.78
CA TRP A 165 3.80 21.66 7.47
C TRP A 165 5.22 21.66 6.89
N SER A 166 5.61 22.67 6.10
CA SER A 166 6.96 22.77 5.54
C SER A 166 8.05 22.95 6.61
N ASP A 167 7.68 23.47 7.78
CA ASP A 167 8.58 23.89 8.87
C ASP A 167 8.63 22.88 10.02
N ILE A 168 7.96 21.73 9.88
CA ILE A 168 7.93 20.68 10.89
C ILE A 168 9.35 20.17 11.24
N GLU A 169 9.62 20.01 12.53
CA GLU A 169 10.85 19.35 12.97
C GLU A 169 10.76 17.84 12.68
N ARG A 170 11.70 17.36 11.86
CA ARG A 170 11.80 15.94 11.54
C ARG A 170 12.19 15.13 12.77
N THR A 171 11.34 14.19 13.16
CA THR A 171 11.71 13.05 14.02
C THR A 171 11.63 11.74 13.24
N ASP A 172 12.30 10.71 13.75
CA ASP A 172 12.26 9.39 13.11
C ASP A 172 10.86 8.74 13.18
N ASP A 173 10.05 9.09 14.17
CA ASP A 173 8.68 8.60 14.29
C ASP A 173 7.75 9.29 13.29
N ILE A 174 7.85 10.62 13.15
CA ILE A 174 7.09 11.37 12.13
C ILE A 174 7.45 10.87 10.74
N ALA A 175 8.76 10.75 10.43
CA ALA A 175 9.20 10.26 9.13
C ALA A 175 8.66 8.85 8.83
N ASN A 176 8.60 7.97 9.85
CA ASN A 176 8.04 6.63 9.69
C ASN A 176 6.54 6.65 9.43
N SER A 177 5.79 7.37 10.26
CA SER A 177 4.33 7.43 10.17
C SER A 177 3.88 8.02 8.84
N ILE A 178 4.55 9.08 8.36
CA ILE A 178 4.26 9.68 7.06
C ILE A 178 4.64 8.74 5.92
N SER A 179 5.78 8.06 6.00
CA SER A 179 6.17 7.06 4.99
C SER A 179 5.11 5.96 4.88
N ASN A 180 4.73 5.36 6.00
CA ASN A 180 3.74 4.29 6.07
C ASN A 180 2.38 4.75 5.54
N PHE A 181 1.93 5.93 5.96
CA PHE A 181 0.68 6.53 5.50
C PHE A 181 0.67 6.75 3.98
N MET A 182 1.75 7.29 3.42
CA MET A 182 1.84 7.52 1.98
C MET A 182 1.82 6.22 1.16
N LEU A 183 2.56 5.19 1.59
CA LEU A 183 2.51 3.90 0.91
C LEU A 183 1.12 3.29 0.99
N HIS A 184 0.49 3.33 2.17
CA HIS A 184 -0.87 2.84 2.37
C HIS A 184 -1.87 3.52 1.42
N LEU A 185 -1.79 4.85 1.28
CA LEU A 185 -2.67 5.58 0.37
C LEU A 185 -2.35 5.33 -1.11
N ALA A 186 -1.08 5.08 -1.46
CA ALA A 186 -0.72 4.66 -2.80
C ALA A 186 -1.31 3.27 -3.14
N ASP A 187 -1.35 2.37 -2.17
CA ASP A 187 -1.92 1.02 -2.29
C ASP A 187 -3.44 1.06 -2.53
N ILE A 188 -4.17 1.82 -1.70
CA ILE A 188 -5.64 1.99 -1.86
C ILE A 188 -6.04 3.06 -2.89
N SER A 189 -5.14 3.43 -3.82
CA SER A 189 -5.30 4.61 -4.67
C SER A 189 -6.18 4.40 -5.90
N ASN A 190 -6.65 3.18 -6.21
CA ASN A 190 -7.32 2.96 -7.51
C ASN A 190 -8.54 3.89 -7.73
N PRO A 191 -9.38 4.20 -6.72
CA PRO A 191 -10.50 5.13 -6.90
C PRO A 191 -10.09 6.58 -7.14
N THR A 192 -8.80 6.91 -7.03
CA THR A 192 -8.26 8.25 -7.33
C THR A 192 -7.78 8.38 -8.78
N LYS A 193 -7.80 7.29 -9.55
CA LYS A 193 -7.40 7.27 -10.96
C LYS A 193 -8.53 7.77 -11.86
N THR A 194 -8.24 7.93 -13.15
CA THR A 194 -9.29 8.16 -14.16
C THR A 194 -10.37 7.07 -14.07
N SER A 195 -11.62 7.40 -14.40
CA SER A 195 -12.75 6.47 -14.21
C SER A 195 -12.56 5.13 -14.91
N GLU A 196 -11.95 5.11 -16.11
CA GLU A 196 -11.62 3.87 -16.81
C GLU A 196 -10.71 2.96 -15.98
N LEU A 197 -9.63 3.51 -15.41
CA LEU A 197 -8.70 2.74 -14.56
C LEU A 197 -9.32 2.37 -13.22
N ALA A 198 -10.09 3.27 -12.61
CA ALA A 198 -10.76 3.00 -11.33
C ALA A 198 -11.77 1.85 -11.46
N ILE A 199 -12.54 1.81 -12.56
CA ILE A 199 -13.46 0.72 -12.88
C ILE A 199 -12.69 -0.58 -13.12
N TYR A 200 -11.65 -0.54 -13.96
CA TYR A 200 -10.82 -1.71 -14.25
C TYR A 200 -10.26 -2.35 -12.98
N TRP A 201 -9.67 -1.55 -12.09
CA TRP A 201 -9.11 -2.06 -10.84
C TRP A 201 -10.18 -2.60 -9.89
N ALA A 202 -11.35 -1.95 -9.81
CA ALA A 202 -12.46 -2.43 -9.01
C ALA A 202 -12.96 -3.80 -9.49
N GLU A 203 -13.06 -4.01 -10.81
CA GLU A 203 -13.39 -5.30 -11.41
C GLU A 203 -12.33 -6.36 -11.15
N CYS A 204 -11.04 -6.01 -11.24
CA CYS A 204 -9.92 -6.89 -10.89
C CYS A 204 -9.98 -7.35 -9.42
N ALA A 205 -10.16 -6.41 -8.49
CA ALA A 205 -10.24 -6.70 -7.05
C ALA A 205 -11.40 -7.64 -6.73
N LEU A 206 -12.60 -7.30 -7.23
CA LEU A 206 -13.79 -8.14 -6.98
C LEU A 206 -13.67 -9.51 -7.64
N SER A 207 -13.07 -9.59 -8.83
CA SER A 207 -12.80 -10.87 -9.50
C SER A 207 -11.87 -11.76 -8.66
N GLU A 208 -10.88 -11.18 -7.97
CA GLU A 208 -10.02 -11.95 -7.07
C GLU A 208 -10.76 -12.42 -5.82
N PHE A 209 -11.58 -11.56 -5.21
CA PHE A 209 -12.44 -11.95 -4.08
C PHE A 209 -13.39 -13.09 -4.46
N PHE A 210 -13.92 -13.10 -5.67
CA PHE A 210 -14.77 -14.20 -6.13
C PHE A 210 -13.98 -15.49 -6.36
N VAL A 211 -12.72 -15.43 -6.77
CA VAL A 211 -11.86 -16.63 -6.78
C VAL A 211 -11.66 -17.16 -5.36
N GLN A 212 -11.48 -16.28 -4.36
CA GLN A 212 -11.40 -16.68 -2.96
C GLN A 212 -12.70 -17.34 -2.46
N ASP A 213 -13.87 -16.81 -2.83
CA ASP A 213 -15.18 -17.41 -2.51
C ASP A 213 -15.29 -18.87 -2.99
N ASP A 214 -14.89 -19.17 -4.23
CA ASP A 214 -14.83 -20.55 -4.72
C ASP A 214 -13.94 -21.44 -3.84
N MET A 215 -12.80 -20.92 -3.38
CA MET A 215 -11.86 -21.64 -2.51
C MET A 215 -12.42 -21.85 -1.09
N GLU A 216 -13.15 -20.86 -0.55
CA GLU A 216 -13.81 -20.92 0.75
C GLU A 216 -14.93 -21.97 0.74
N ILE A 217 -15.75 -21.99 -0.31
CA ILE A 217 -16.80 -23.00 -0.51
C ILE A 217 -16.20 -24.41 -0.62
N GLU A 218 -15.16 -24.59 -1.44
CA GLU A 218 -14.50 -25.89 -1.64
C GLU A 218 -13.97 -26.47 -0.31
N LYS A 219 -13.43 -25.59 0.55
CA LYS A 219 -12.87 -25.97 1.85
C LYS A 219 -13.89 -25.94 2.99
N ASN A 220 -15.14 -25.60 2.72
CA ASN A 220 -16.19 -25.43 3.72
C ASN A 220 -15.77 -24.44 4.84
N LEU A 221 -15.20 -23.31 4.43
CA LEU A 221 -14.81 -22.19 5.31
C LEU A 221 -15.92 -21.13 5.36
N PRO A 222 -15.98 -20.30 6.40
CA PRO A 222 -16.82 -19.11 6.40
C PRO A 222 -16.41 -18.18 5.25
N ILE A 223 -17.38 -17.73 4.45
CA ILE A 223 -17.13 -16.80 3.35
C ILE A 223 -16.70 -15.45 3.92
N SER A 224 -15.60 -14.91 3.40
CA SER A 224 -15.06 -13.63 3.85
C SER A 224 -15.95 -12.46 3.40
N PRO A 225 -15.96 -11.34 4.15
CA PRO A 225 -16.67 -10.13 3.71
C PRO A 225 -16.29 -9.73 2.28
N LEU A 226 -17.29 -9.30 1.48
CA LEU A 226 -17.15 -8.93 0.07
C LEU A 226 -16.78 -10.06 -0.90
N CYS A 227 -16.56 -11.29 -0.42
CA CYS A 227 -16.22 -12.41 -1.28
C CYS A 227 -17.45 -13.14 -1.84
N ASP A 228 -18.58 -13.16 -1.12
CA ASP A 228 -19.78 -13.85 -1.61
C ASP A 228 -20.28 -13.21 -2.92
N ARG A 229 -20.15 -13.92 -4.03
CA ARG A 229 -20.57 -13.45 -5.36
C ARG A 229 -22.06 -13.26 -5.53
N ASN A 230 -22.87 -13.90 -4.69
CA ASN A 230 -24.32 -13.82 -4.76
C ASN A 230 -24.87 -12.63 -3.97
N GLU A 231 -24.13 -12.16 -2.96
CA GLU A 231 -24.53 -11.05 -2.10
C GLU A 231 -23.78 -9.75 -2.41
N THR A 232 -22.56 -9.82 -2.93
CA THR A 232 -21.70 -8.65 -3.13
C THR A 232 -22.05 -7.92 -4.42
N ASN A 233 -22.44 -6.64 -4.28
CA ASN A 233 -22.67 -5.75 -5.41
C ASN A 233 -21.48 -4.81 -5.62
N LEU A 234 -20.85 -4.89 -6.80
CA LEU A 234 -19.67 -4.07 -7.14
C LEU A 234 -19.88 -2.57 -6.88
N ALA A 235 -20.99 -2.00 -7.37
CA ALA A 235 -21.24 -0.57 -7.28
C ALA A 235 -21.40 -0.09 -5.84
N SER A 236 -22.19 -0.82 -5.03
CA SER A 236 -22.39 -0.51 -3.62
C SER A 236 -21.09 -0.66 -2.83
N SER A 237 -20.32 -1.73 -3.06
CA SER A 237 -19.03 -1.95 -2.41
C SER A 237 -18.03 -0.83 -2.73
N GLN A 238 -17.96 -0.38 -3.99
CA GLN A 238 -17.07 0.72 -4.38
C GLN A 238 -17.52 2.07 -3.83
N ARG A 239 -18.82 2.37 -3.86
CA ARG A 239 -19.39 3.57 -3.23
C ARG A 239 -19.01 3.65 -1.75
N ASP A 240 -19.21 2.56 -1.02
CA ASP A 240 -18.96 2.52 0.42
C ASP A 240 -17.45 2.59 0.72
N PHE A 241 -16.62 1.88 -0.03
CA PHE A 241 -15.16 1.96 0.08
C PHE A 241 -14.64 3.38 -0.14
N ILE A 242 -15.12 4.07 -1.19
CA ILE A 242 -14.73 5.45 -1.44
C ILE A 242 -15.22 6.38 -0.33
N THR A 243 -16.46 6.22 0.10
CA THR A 243 -17.10 7.11 1.09
C THR A 243 -16.43 7.01 2.46
N PHE A 244 -16.13 5.79 2.92
CA PHE A 244 -15.69 5.55 4.30
C PHE A 244 -14.19 5.36 4.45
N VAL A 245 -13.47 5.01 3.38
CA VAL A 245 -12.03 4.72 3.41
C VAL A 245 -11.26 5.74 2.58
N VAL A 246 -11.43 5.70 1.25
CA VAL A 246 -10.52 6.42 0.35
C VAL A 246 -10.67 7.94 0.47
N ARG A 247 -11.89 8.47 0.36
CA ARG A 247 -12.11 9.92 0.35
C ARG A 247 -11.65 10.60 1.65
N PRO A 248 -12.02 10.11 2.86
CA PRO A 248 -11.53 10.70 4.11
C PRO A 248 -10.00 10.68 4.23
N SER A 249 -9.35 9.59 3.81
CA SER A 249 -7.89 9.51 3.90
C SER A 249 -7.16 10.45 2.95
N PHE A 250 -7.68 10.61 1.73
CA PHE A 250 -7.10 11.57 0.78
C PHE A 250 -7.42 13.03 1.15
N ASP A 251 -8.47 13.30 1.91
CA ASP A 251 -8.69 14.61 2.53
C ASP A 251 -7.57 14.94 3.54
N VAL A 252 -7.21 13.98 4.41
CA VAL A 252 -6.07 14.12 5.33
C VAL A 252 -4.76 14.29 4.57
N LEU A 253 -4.54 13.51 3.50
CA LEU A 253 -3.37 13.68 2.62
C LEU A 253 -3.33 15.07 1.99
N GLY A 254 -4.49 15.66 1.64
CA GLY A 254 -4.58 17.02 1.11
C GLY A 254 -4.07 18.08 2.10
N LYS A 255 -4.20 17.85 3.40
CA LYS A 255 -3.70 18.78 4.43
C LYS A 255 -2.18 18.84 4.45
N ILE A 256 -1.48 17.77 4.06
CA ILE A 256 -0.01 17.70 3.96
C ILE A 256 0.52 17.93 2.54
N ILE A 257 -0.27 17.61 1.52
CA ILE A 257 0.05 17.80 0.10
C ILE A 257 -1.12 18.56 -0.54
N PRO A 258 -1.16 19.91 -0.47
CA PRO A 258 -2.32 20.70 -0.91
C PRO A 258 -2.76 20.43 -2.35
N ARG A 259 -1.84 20.07 -3.24
CA ARG A 259 -2.13 19.69 -4.64
C ARG A 259 -3.11 18.52 -4.76
N VAL A 260 -3.23 17.66 -3.75
CA VAL A 260 -4.21 16.56 -3.72
C VAL A 260 -5.65 17.08 -3.76
N TYR A 261 -5.92 18.25 -3.16
CA TYR A 261 -7.25 18.88 -3.22
C TYR A 261 -7.66 19.24 -4.64
N ASP A 262 -6.71 19.73 -5.45
CA ASP A 262 -6.99 20.22 -6.79
C ASP A 262 -6.86 19.12 -7.87
N GLU A 263 -5.96 18.16 -7.69
CA GLU A 263 -5.60 17.18 -8.73
C GLU A 263 -6.18 15.79 -8.49
N VAL A 264 -6.45 15.39 -7.24
CA VAL A 264 -6.80 14.01 -6.88
C VAL A 264 -8.23 13.89 -6.36
N LEU A 265 -8.65 14.74 -5.40
CA LEU A 265 -10.01 14.68 -4.87
C LEU A 265 -11.11 14.81 -5.95
N PRO A 266 -10.98 15.64 -7.00
CA PRO A 266 -11.98 15.70 -8.06
C PRO A 266 -12.17 14.37 -8.80
N LEU A 267 -11.11 13.56 -8.93
CA LEU A 267 -11.19 12.23 -9.53
C LEU A 267 -11.94 11.26 -8.62
N ILE A 268 -11.67 11.31 -7.31
CA ILE A 268 -12.39 10.51 -6.31
C ILE A 268 -13.88 10.87 -6.34
N ASP A 269 -14.23 12.15 -6.40
CA ASP A 269 -15.62 12.63 -6.44
C ASP A 269 -16.35 12.21 -7.71
N ALA A 270 -15.67 12.28 -8.85
CA ALA A 270 -16.23 11.81 -10.11
C ALA A 270 -16.50 10.30 -10.07
N ASN A 271 -15.56 9.51 -9.52
CA ASN A 271 -15.71 8.06 -9.41
C ASN A 271 -16.78 7.66 -8.38
N LEU A 272 -16.88 8.37 -7.24
CA LEU A 272 -17.95 8.17 -6.27
C LEU A 272 -19.31 8.38 -6.93
N LYS A 273 -19.48 9.51 -7.62
CA LYS A 273 -20.73 9.83 -8.34
C LYS A 273 -21.06 8.80 -9.42
N TYR A 274 -20.04 8.28 -10.11
CA TYR A 274 -20.24 7.18 -11.06
C TYR A 274 -20.83 5.96 -10.35
N TRP A 275 -20.22 5.46 -9.27
CA TRP A 275 -20.72 4.29 -8.56
C TRP A 275 -22.09 4.51 -7.92
N GLU A 276 -22.39 5.68 -7.37
CA GLU A 276 -23.72 6.04 -6.87
C GLU A 276 -24.80 5.94 -7.96
N SER A 277 -24.46 6.28 -9.21
CA SER A 277 -25.39 6.14 -10.35
C SER A 277 -25.60 4.71 -10.82
N GLN A 278 -24.76 3.77 -10.38
CA GLN A 278 -24.85 2.34 -10.70
C GLN A 278 -25.50 1.51 -9.58
N CYS A 279 -25.85 2.13 -8.45
CA CYS A 279 -26.47 1.49 -7.28
C CYS A 279 -27.99 1.34 -7.42
#